data_AF-A0AA40GLJ2-F1
#
_entry.id   AF-A0AA40GLJ2-F1
#
_cell.length_a   1.000
_cell.length_b   1.000
_cell.length_c   1.000
_cell.angle_alpha   90.00
_cell.angle_beta   90.00
_cell.angle_gamma   90.00
#
_symmetry.space_group_name_H-M   'P 1'
#
loop_
_entity.id
_entity.type
_entity.pdbx_description
1 polymer ?
#
loop_
_entity_poly.entity_id
_entity_poly.type
_entity_poly.pdbx_seq_one_letter_code
_entity_poly.pdbx_strand_id
1 'polypeptide(L)'
;RAFPEQDVYTTPVYFSSDWLNEYWDAIAVDDYRFVYMGPKGSWTPFHADVFRSYSWSANICGRKKWLLYPAGQEEYLKDRHGNLPFDVTAPSLQDRSIYPRYNQSQPPVEIVQEAGEIVFIPSGWHHQVYNLEDTISINHNWVNGCNVAIMWCFLQDELAAVQREINEWKDPMDDWHLQCQLIMKSCTGIDYKEFYNFLKVIAENRISVLENGLDDEALAKNTPKAAISTLGMLHAVFDLKRTVKVLTSLSANEDFKKLDLTSLSPPPEALLHHLKAAIDTALL
;
A
#
# COMPACT_ATOMS: atom_id res chain seq x y z
N ARG A 1 17.54 11.95 1.03
CA ARG A 1 18.10 11.02 0.01
C ARG A 1 19.51 11.49 -0.39
N ALA A 2 20.46 10.57 -0.64
CA ALA A 2 21.85 10.94 -0.98
C ALA A 2 22.04 11.37 -2.45
N PHE A 3 21.22 10.86 -3.38
CA PHE A 3 21.28 11.17 -4.81
C PHE A 3 19.86 11.41 -5.40
N PRO A 4 19.12 12.42 -4.93
CA PRO A 4 17.72 12.63 -5.31
C PRO A 4 17.51 13.00 -6.78
N GLU A 5 18.54 13.44 -7.49
CA GLU A 5 18.48 13.82 -8.90
C GLU A 5 18.83 12.67 -9.86
N GLN A 6 19.22 11.51 -9.33
CA GLN A 6 19.47 10.34 -10.17
C GLN A 6 18.15 9.61 -10.42
N ASP A 7 17.57 9.85 -11.60
CA ASP A 7 16.44 9.08 -12.14
C ASP A 7 16.91 7.67 -12.55
N VAL A 8 17.17 6.80 -11.57
CA VAL A 8 17.78 5.47 -11.78
C VAL A 8 16.91 4.57 -12.67
N TYR A 9 15.59 4.76 -12.65
CA TYR A 9 14.66 4.07 -13.53
C TYR A 9 13.38 4.90 -13.74
N THR A 10 12.63 4.57 -14.79
CA THR A 10 11.29 5.11 -15.06
C THR A 10 10.25 4.00 -15.00
N THR A 11 9.06 4.29 -14.47
CA THR A 11 7.94 3.34 -14.50
C THR A 11 7.17 3.45 -15.82
N PRO A 12 6.71 2.33 -16.40
CA PRO A 12 5.70 2.36 -17.46
C PRO A 12 4.48 3.18 -17.05
N VAL A 13 3.82 3.83 -18.01
CA VAL A 13 2.62 4.67 -17.76
C VAL A 13 1.51 3.93 -17.00
N TYR A 14 1.40 2.61 -17.17
CA TYR A 14 0.40 1.79 -16.46
C TYR A 14 0.65 1.68 -14.94
N PHE A 15 1.86 2.02 -14.49
CA PHE A 15 2.26 2.04 -13.07
C PHE A 15 2.52 3.46 -12.56
N SER A 16 2.16 4.50 -13.32
CA SER A 16 2.45 5.89 -12.96
C SER A 16 1.43 6.53 -12.01
N SER A 17 0.24 5.93 -11.87
CA SER A 17 -0.70 6.30 -10.81
C SER A 17 -0.21 5.68 -9.50
N ASP A 18 0.73 6.37 -8.85
CA ASP A 18 1.45 5.90 -7.67
C ASP A 18 1.21 6.84 -6.50
N TRP A 19 0.10 6.62 -5.81
CA TRP A 19 -0.33 7.48 -4.72
C TRP A 19 0.61 7.39 -3.52
N LEU A 20 1.25 6.23 -3.29
CA LEU A 20 2.19 6.07 -2.17
C LEU A 20 3.35 7.01 -2.35
N ASN A 21 4.10 6.88 -3.44
CA ASN A 21 5.29 7.71 -3.58
C ASN A 21 4.94 9.17 -3.90
N GLU A 22 3.78 9.47 -4.50
CA GLU A 22 3.28 10.85 -4.61
C GLU A 22 3.15 11.53 -3.23
N TYR A 23 2.60 10.82 -2.25
CA TYR A 23 2.51 11.32 -0.88
C TYR A 23 3.88 11.46 -0.21
N TRP A 24 4.72 10.41 -0.27
CA TRP A 24 6.01 10.41 0.42
C TRP A 24 7.02 11.37 -0.19
N ASP A 25 7.02 11.53 -1.52
CA ASP A 25 7.81 12.54 -2.22
C ASP A 25 7.35 13.97 -1.84
N ALA A 26 6.04 14.20 -1.63
CA ALA A 26 5.51 15.51 -1.24
C ALA A 26 5.94 15.94 0.17
N ILE A 27 6.08 15.00 1.11
CA ILE A 27 6.53 15.30 2.49
C ILE A 27 8.05 15.11 2.67
N ALA A 28 8.74 14.56 1.67
CA ALA A 28 10.20 14.37 1.62
C ALA A 28 10.77 13.56 2.80
N VAL A 29 10.01 12.59 3.31
CA VAL A 29 10.40 11.76 4.47
C VAL A 29 10.92 10.39 4.04
N ASP A 30 10.26 9.72 3.08
CA ASP A 30 10.54 8.33 2.73
C ASP A 30 10.19 8.00 1.26
N ASP A 31 10.30 6.72 0.86
CA ASP A 31 9.67 6.14 -0.32
C ASP A 31 9.45 4.64 -0.18
N TYR A 32 8.70 4.08 -1.13
CA TYR A 32 8.39 2.66 -1.23
C TYR A 32 9.09 2.05 -2.44
N ARG A 33 10.38 2.37 -2.59
CA ARG A 33 11.25 1.95 -3.71
C ARG A 33 12.50 1.30 -3.11
N PHE A 34 12.64 -0.01 -3.28
CA PHE A 34 13.62 -0.81 -2.55
C PHE A 34 14.66 -1.43 -3.46
N VAL A 35 15.90 -1.52 -2.96
CA VAL A 35 16.90 -2.44 -3.51
C VAL A 35 17.01 -3.63 -2.57
N TYR A 36 16.76 -4.82 -3.11
CA TYR A 36 17.01 -6.07 -2.40
C TYR A 36 18.31 -6.67 -2.89
N MET A 37 19.19 -7.02 -1.95
CA MET A 37 20.44 -7.72 -2.22
C MET A 37 20.58 -8.86 -1.23
N GLY A 38 20.74 -10.08 -1.73
CA GLY A 38 20.84 -11.26 -0.86
C GLY A 38 21.63 -12.39 -1.50
N PRO A 39 22.39 -13.16 -0.71
CA PRO A 39 23.16 -14.29 -1.22
C PRO A 39 22.26 -15.46 -1.62
N LYS A 40 22.82 -16.40 -2.39
CA LYS A 40 22.18 -17.69 -2.68
C LYS A 40 21.71 -18.37 -1.39
N GLY A 41 20.46 -18.81 -1.39
CA GLY A 41 19.82 -19.50 -0.27
C GLY A 41 19.15 -18.57 0.74
N SER A 42 19.33 -17.25 0.65
CA SER A 42 18.48 -16.32 1.41
C SER A 42 17.04 -16.34 0.88
N TRP A 43 16.09 -16.04 1.74
CA TRP A 43 14.67 -16.03 1.38
C TRP A 43 13.89 -15.03 2.23
N THR A 44 12.75 -14.59 1.71
CA THR A 44 11.80 -13.73 2.40
C THR A 44 10.58 -14.57 2.81
N PRO A 45 10.20 -14.56 4.10
CA PRO A 45 9.04 -15.27 4.63
C PRO A 45 7.73 -14.97 3.91
N PHE A 46 6.72 -15.81 4.15
CA PHE A 46 5.39 -15.60 3.57
C PHE A 46 4.74 -14.32 4.08
N HIS A 47 4.43 -13.40 3.17
CA HIS A 47 3.86 -12.09 3.47
C HIS A 47 3.07 -11.55 2.28
N ALA A 48 2.28 -10.52 2.47
CA ALA A 48 1.85 -9.65 1.38
C ALA A 48 2.47 -8.27 1.57
N ASP A 49 2.61 -7.54 0.47
CA ASP A 49 3.23 -6.23 0.45
C ASP A 49 2.55 -5.24 1.42
N VAL A 50 3.36 -4.29 1.91
CA VAL A 50 2.94 -3.17 2.77
C VAL A 50 1.69 -2.49 2.23
N PHE A 51 0.76 -2.14 3.13
CA PHE A 51 -0.54 -1.55 2.79
C PHE A 51 -1.41 -2.37 1.82
N ARG A 52 -1.09 -3.66 1.60
CA ARG A 52 -1.65 -4.46 0.50
C ARG A 52 -1.46 -3.77 -0.85
N SER A 53 -0.36 -3.04 -1.02
CA SER A 53 0.01 -2.36 -2.25
C SER A 53 0.15 -3.32 -3.42
N TYR A 54 0.18 -2.77 -4.64
CA TYR A 54 0.81 -3.44 -5.76
C TYR A 54 2.32 -3.41 -5.58
N SER A 55 3.03 -4.35 -6.19
CA SER A 55 4.48 -4.28 -6.35
C SER A 55 4.90 -4.73 -7.75
N TRP A 56 6.04 -4.24 -8.21
CA TRP A 56 6.81 -4.95 -9.23
C TRP A 56 8.23 -5.19 -8.71
N SER A 57 8.81 -6.32 -9.08
CA SER A 57 10.19 -6.68 -8.78
C SER A 57 10.95 -6.92 -10.08
N ALA A 58 11.91 -6.06 -10.38
CA ALA A 58 12.83 -6.21 -11.51
C ALA A 58 14.12 -6.89 -11.02
N ASN A 59 14.39 -8.10 -11.51
CA ASN A 59 15.57 -8.85 -11.11
C ASN A 59 16.77 -8.43 -11.95
N ILE A 60 17.77 -7.80 -11.32
CA ILE A 60 18.93 -7.22 -12.02
C ILE A 60 19.98 -8.30 -12.28
N CYS A 61 20.26 -9.14 -11.30
CA CYS A 61 21.14 -10.31 -11.43
C CYS A 61 20.71 -11.42 -10.47
N GLY A 62 21.18 -12.64 -10.73
CA GLY A 62 20.77 -13.82 -9.98
C GLY A 62 19.41 -14.35 -10.42
N ARG A 63 18.80 -15.20 -9.59
CA ARG A 63 17.58 -15.94 -9.91
C ARG A 63 16.70 -16.04 -8.67
N LYS A 64 15.40 -15.79 -8.83
CA LYS A 64 14.44 -15.88 -7.73
C LYS A 64 13.38 -16.94 -7.98
N LYS A 65 13.01 -17.70 -6.96
CA LYS A 65 11.81 -18.53 -6.96
C LYS A 65 10.73 -17.85 -6.15
N TRP A 66 9.56 -17.63 -6.73
CA TRP A 66 8.39 -17.11 -6.03
C TRP A 66 7.34 -18.20 -5.85
N LEU A 67 6.72 -18.20 -4.68
CA LEU A 67 5.51 -18.97 -4.36
C LEU A 67 4.39 -17.94 -4.14
N LEU A 68 3.46 -17.84 -5.07
CA LEU A 68 2.44 -16.78 -5.09
C LEU A 68 1.06 -17.37 -4.79
N TYR A 69 0.36 -16.78 -3.82
CA TYR A 69 -1.00 -17.14 -3.45
C TYR A 69 -1.95 -15.99 -3.81
N PRO A 70 -2.97 -16.24 -4.66
CA PRO A 70 -4.02 -15.26 -4.92
C PRO A 70 -4.67 -14.78 -3.62
N ALA A 71 -5.01 -13.48 -3.57
CA ALA A 71 -5.68 -12.89 -2.41
C ALA A 71 -6.91 -13.72 -1.97
N GLY A 72 -7.01 -13.97 -0.67
CA GLY A 72 -7.98 -14.85 -0.04
C GLY A 72 -7.50 -16.29 0.16
N GLN A 73 -6.46 -16.77 -0.55
CA GLN A 73 -5.92 -18.12 -0.32
C GLN A 73 -5.17 -18.23 1.01
N GLU A 74 -4.61 -17.13 1.51
CA GLU A 74 -3.93 -17.05 2.80
C GLU A 74 -4.85 -17.44 3.97
N GLU A 75 -6.17 -17.26 3.84
CA GLU A 75 -7.11 -17.65 4.88
C GLU A 75 -7.06 -19.15 5.15
N TYR A 76 -6.91 -19.97 4.11
CA TYR A 76 -6.78 -21.42 4.26
C TYR A 76 -5.44 -21.85 4.85
N LEU A 77 -4.44 -20.96 4.82
CA LEU A 77 -3.10 -21.20 5.35
C LEU A 77 -2.96 -20.78 6.82
N LYS A 78 -3.96 -20.11 7.40
CA LYS A 78 -3.92 -19.72 8.82
C LYS A 78 -3.90 -20.93 9.75
N ASP A 79 -3.10 -20.82 10.80
CA ASP A 79 -3.11 -21.78 11.90
C ASP A 79 -4.41 -21.67 12.72
N ARG A 80 -4.58 -22.55 13.71
CA ARG A 80 -5.74 -22.56 14.63
C ARG A 80 -5.89 -21.28 15.47
N HIS A 81 -4.85 -20.45 15.54
CA HIS A 81 -4.84 -19.17 16.25
C HIS A 81 -5.07 -17.98 15.30
N GLY A 82 -5.19 -18.22 13.99
CA GLY A 82 -5.40 -17.19 12.98
C GLY A 82 -4.12 -16.60 12.40
N ASN A 83 -2.95 -17.12 12.76
CA ASN A 83 -1.65 -16.63 12.27
C ASN A 83 -1.31 -17.25 10.91
N LEU A 84 -0.68 -16.45 10.06
CA LEU A 84 -0.11 -16.94 8.80
C LEU A 84 1.15 -17.77 9.06
N PRO A 85 1.46 -18.76 8.21
CA PRO A 85 2.69 -19.54 8.34
C PRO A 85 3.89 -18.64 8.01
N PHE A 86 5.00 -18.85 8.69
CA PHE A 86 6.26 -18.18 8.37
C PHE A 86 6.87 -18.75 7.08
N ASP A 87 6.79 -20.07 6.90
CA ASP A 87 7.27 -20.81 5.74
C ASP A 87 6.13 -21.65 5.13
N VAL A 88 5.69 -21.30 3.92
CA VAL A 88 4.63 -22.05 3.20
C VAL A 88 5.06 -23.41 2.66
N THR A 89 6.34 -23.78 2.82
CA THR A 89 6.88 -25.09 2.45
C THR A 89 7.09 -26.00 3.67
N ALA A 90 6.82 -25.51 4.88
CA ALA A 90 7.03 -26.26 6.10
C ALA A 90 6.14 -27.52 6.18
N PRO A 91 6.69 -28.68 6.60
CA PRO A 91 5.90 -29.91 6.74
C PRO A 91 4.71 -29.79 7.72
N SER A 92 4.81 -28.87 8.69
CA SER A 92 3.75 -28.61 9.68
C SER A 92 2.43 -28.18 9.07
N LEU A 93 2.42 -27.61 7.86
CA LEU A 93 1.20 -27.23 7.13
C LEU A 93 0.26 -28.42 6.89
N GLN A 94 0.79 -29.64 6.84
CA GLN A 94 -0.01 -30.84 6.66
C GLN A 94 -0.67 -31.32 7.97
N ASP A 95 -0.25 -30.81 9.12
CA ASP A 95 -0.85 -31.12 10.42
C ASP A 95 -2.17 -30.37 10.58
N ARG A 96 -3.29 -31.11 10.44
CA ARG A 96 -4.65 -30.56 10.58
C ARG A 96 -4.96 -30.03 11.99
N SER A 97 -4.21 -30.43 13.01
CA SER A 97 -4.37 -29.88 14.36
C SER A 97 -3.80 -28.47 14.49
N ILE A 98 -2.83 -28.13 13.64
CA ILE A 98 -2.20 -26.80 13.57
C ILE A 98 -2.86 -25.97 12.47
N TYR A 99 -2.99 -26.51 11.26
CA TYR A 99 -3.54 -25.85 10.07
C TYR A 99 -4.83 -26.56 9.59
N PRO A 100 -5.97 -26.31 10.26
CA PRO A 100 -7.20 -27.08 10.02
C PRO A 100 -7.78 -26.88 8.61
N ARG A 101 -7.47 -25.76 7.95
CA ARG A 101 -8.02 -25.39 6.64
C ARG A 101 -7.05 -25.62 5.48
N TYR A 102 -5.81 -26.07 5.72
CA TYR A 102 -4.77 -26.16 4.68
C TYR A 102 -5.20 -26.97 3.44
N ASN A 103 -5.90 -28.09 3.64
CA ASN A 103 -6.37 -28.96 2.54
C ASN A 103 -7.43 -28.30 1.62
N GLN A 104 -7.93 -27.12 1.97
CA GLN A 104 -8.85 -26.34 1.13
C GLN A 104 -8.09 -25.30 0.28
N SER A 105 -6.81 -25.05 0.60
CA SER A 105 -5.96 -24.13 -0.15
C SER A 105 -5.59 -24.71 -1.51
N GLN A 106 -5.47 -23.84 -2.51
CA GLN A 106 -4.86 -24.18 -3.79
C GLN A 106 -3.34 -24.14 -3.67
N PRO A 107 -2.62 -24.97 -4.46
CA PRO A 107 -1.16 -24.83 -4.58
C PRO A 107 -0.75 -23.42 -5.02
N PRO A 108 0.44 -22.94 -4.61
CA PRO A 108 0.93 -21.65 -5.07
C PRO A 108 1.16 -21.67 -6.57
N VAL A 109 1.03 -20.49 -7.19
CA VAL A 109 1.63 -20.25 -8.50
C VAL A 109 3.14 -20.14 -8.28
N GLU A 110 3.89 -21.09 -8.84
CA GLU A 110 5.34 -21.11 -8.77
C GLU A 110 5.94 -20.47 -10.02
N ILE A 111 6.82 -19.50 -9.83
CA ILE A 111 7.60 -18.90 -10.92
C ILE A 111 9.08 -18.88 -10.55
N VAL A 112 9.93 -19.09 -11.56
CA VAL A 112 11.35 -18.78 -11.47
C VAL A 112 11.58 -17.54 -12.31
N GLN A 113 12.03 -16.48 -11.66
CA GLN A 113 12.37 -15.20 -12.26
C GLN A 113 13.87 -15.19 -12.55
N GLU A 114 14.21 -15.06 -13.82
CA GLU A 114 15.58 -14.95 -14.33
C GLU A 114 16.06 -13.48 -14.30
N ALA A 115 17.35 -13.26 -14.56
CA ALA A 115 17.90 -11.91 -14.66
C ALA A 115 17.30 -11.14 -15.86
N GLY A 116 16.95 -9.88 -15.65
CA GLY A 116 16.29 -9.02 -16.63
C GLY A 116 14.76 -9.12 -16.65
N GLU A 117 14.16 -10.09 -15.94
CA GLU A 117 12.71 -10.25 -15.89
C GLU A 117 12.07 -9.39 -14.79
N ILE A 118 10.82 -9.00 -15.03
CA ILE A 118 10.00 -8.24 -14.07
C ILE A 118 8.78 -9.07 -13.68
N VAL A 119 8.55 -9.20 -12.38
CA VAL A 119 7.34 -9.82 -11.82
C VAL A 119 6.45 -8.73 -11.27
N PHE A 120 5.17 -8.72 -11.67
CA PHE A 120 4.14 -7.88 -11.08
C PHE A 120 3.37 -8.66 -10.01
N ILE A 121 3.21 -8.06 -8.84
CA ILE A 121 2.48 -8.60 -7.69
C ILE A 121 1.18 -7.82 -7.51
N PRO A 122 0.02 -8.46 -7.72
CA PRO A 122 -1.26 -7.80 -7.50
C PRO A 122 -1.51 -7.54 -6.01
N SER A 123 -2.31 -6.50 -5.73
CA SER A 123 -2.71 -6.13 -4.37
C SER A 123 -3.26 -7.32 -3.57
N GLY A 124 -2.71 -7.52 -2.36
CA GLY A 124 -3.13 -8.56 -1.42
C GLY A 124 -2.61 -9.97 -1.72
N TRP A 125 -1.80 -10.16 -2.77
CA TRP A 125 -1.21 -11.47 -3.06
C TRP A 125 -0.10 -11.80 -2.06
N HIS A 126 -0.34 -12.80 -1.22
CA HIS A 126 0.68 -13.28 -0.31
C HIS A 126 1.68 -14.14 -1.06
N HIS A 127 2.95 -14.01 -0.70
CA HIS A 127 4.03 -14.65 -1.42
C HIS A 127 5.26 -14.89 -0.55
N GLN A 128 6.06 -15.87 -0.97
CA GLN A 128 7.34 -16.25 -0.38
C GLN A 128 8.38 -16.33 -1.49
N VAL A 129 9.59 -15.80 -1.24
CA VAL A 129 10.60 -15.61 -2.29
C VAL A 129 11.94 -16.19 -1.86
N TYR A 130 12.58 -16.96 -2.72
CA TYR A 130 13.90 -17.54 -2.49
C TYR A 130 14.90 -17.03 -3.53
N ASN A 131 16.09 -16.65 -3.09
CA ASN A 131 17.21 -16.39 -3.98
C ASN A 131 17.92 -17.71 -4.30
N LEU A 132 17.80 -18.18 -5.55
CA LEU A 132 18.45 -19.40 -6.03
C LEU A 132 19.94 -19.18 -6.35
N GLU A 133 20.33 -17.92 -6.52
CA GLU A 133 21.70 -17.43 -6.77
C GLU A 133 21.91 -16.10 -6.02
N ASP A 134 23.14 -15.59 -5.96
CA ASP A 134 23.39 -14.24 -5.43
C ASP A 134 22.63 -13.21 -6.27
N THR A 135 21.74 -12.47 -5.61
CA THR A 135 20.66 -11.75 -6.29
C THR A 135 20.62 -10.29 -5.88
N ILE A 136 20.43 -9.42 -6.88
CA ILE A 136 20.07 -8.01 -6.71
C ILE A 136 18.78 -7.76 -7.48
N SER A 137 17.78 -7.16 -6.84
CA SER A 137 16.54 -6.72 -7.50
C SER A 137 16.13 -5.33 -7.05
N ILE A 138 15.36 -4.66 -7.91
CA ILE A 138 14.68 -3.41 -7.59
C ILE A 138 13.20 -3.73 -7.40
N ASN A 139 12.62 -3.24 -6.32
CA ASN A 139 11.19 -3.34 -6.05
C ASN A 139 10.57 -1.96 -5.93
N HIS A 140 9.30 -1.86 -6.30
CA HIS A 140 8.56 -0.62 -6.26
C HIS A 140 7.12 -0.93 -5.89
N ASN A 141 6.65 -0.31 -4.81
CA ASN A 141 5.33 -0.54 -4.28
C ASN A 141 4.46 0.71 -4.45
N TRP A 142 3.19 0.51 -4.81
CA TRP A 142 2.25 1.62 -4.98
C TRP A 142 0.80 1.23 -4.66
N VAL A 143 0.02 2.25 -4.33
CA VAL A 143 -1.44 2.22 -4.18
C VAL A 143 -2.03 3.23 -5.16
N ASN A 144 -3.25 2.99 -5.61
CA ASN A 144 -4.02 3.94 -6.41
C ASN A 144 -5.52 3.80 -6.19
N GLY A 145 -6.31 4.46 -7.03
CA GLY A 145 -7.78 4.44 -6.95
C GLY A 145 -8.39 3.02 -7.02
N CYS A 146 -7.67 2.03 -7.55
CA CYS A 146 -8.15 0.65 -7.64
C CYS A 146 -8.05 -0.12 -6.32
N ASN A 147 -7.06 0.17 -5.47
CA ASN A 147 -6.80 -0.59 -4.24
C ASN A 147 -6.72 0.26 -2.97
N VAL A 148 -6.93 1.59 -3.02
CA VAL A 148 -6.95 2.43 -1.79
C VAL A 148 -8.01 2.00 -0.78
N ALA A 149 -9.13 1.43 -1.22
CA ALA A 149 -10.13 0.87 -0.31
C ALA A 149 -9.61 -0.38 0.43
N ILE A 150 -8.75 -1.18 -0.22
CA ILE A 150 -8.12 -2.36 0.40
C ILE A 150 -7.10 -1.89 1.45
N MET A 151 -6.30 -0.87 1.14
CA MET A 151 -5.41 -0.22 2.11
C MET A 151 -6.21 0.30 3.33
N TRP A 152 -7.35 0.94 3.11
CA TRP A 152 -8.21 1.40 4.21
C TRP A 152 -8.76 0.25 5.07
N CYS A 153 -9.18 -0.87 4.46
CA CYS A 153 -9.57 -2.06 5.23
C CYS A 153 -8.40 -2.61 6.05
N PHE A 154 -7.21 -2.72 5.45
CA PHE A 154 -6.00 -3.15 6.15
C PHE A 154 -5.71 -2.27 7.37
N LEU A 155 -5.75 -0.94 7.23
CA LEU A 155 -5.51 -0.02 8.36
C LEU A 155 -6.53 -0.21 9.49
N GLN A 156 -7.79 -0.50 9.18
CA GLN A 156 -8.79 -0.81 10.20
C GLN A 156 -8.51 -2.13 10.92
N ASP A 157 -8.10 -3.16 10.18
CA ASP A 157 -7.75 -4.46 10.75
C ASP A 157 -6.52 -4.37 11.66
N GLU A 158 -5.51 -3.58 11.26
CA GLU A 158 -4.30 -3.33 12.05
C GLU A 158 -4.60 -2.55 13.33
N LEU A 159 -5.41 -1.48 13.25
CA LEU A 159 -5.84 -0.77 14.46
C LEU A 159 -6.60 -1.70 15.40
N ALA A 160 -7.52 -2.52 14.86
CA ALA A 160 -8.27 -3.48 15.66
C ALA A 160 -7.35 -4.55 16.28
N ALA A 161 -6.27 -4.95 15.61
CA ALA A 161 -5.27 -5.85 16.16
C ALA A 161 -4.54 -5.20 17.33
N VAL A 162 -4.03 -3.98 17.17
CA VAL A 162 -3.39 -3.22 18.25
C VAL A 162 -4.33 -3.08 19.45
N GLN A 163 -5.58 -2.67 19.20
CA GLN A 163 -6.60 -2.53 20.23
C GLN A 163 -6.83 -3.84 21.01
N ARG A 164 -6.82 -5.00 20.34
CA ARG A 164 -6.96 -6.30 21.02
C ARG A 164 -5.73 -6.62 21.88
N GLU A 165 -4.54 -6.38 21.37
CA GLU A 165 -3.28 -6.69 22.06
C GLU A 165 -3.11 -5.88 23.35
N ILE A 166 -3.48 -4.59 23.34
CA ILE A 166 -3.34 -3.71 24.52
C ILE A 166 -4.66 -3.44 25.24
N ASN A 167 -5.68 -4.27 25.05
CA ASN A 167 -7.03 -4.03 25.58
C ASN A 167 -7.08 -3.98 27.12
N GLU A 168 -6.21 -4.73 27.80
CA GLU A 168 -6.13 -4.74 29.28
C GLU A 168 -5.78 -3.37 29.87
N TRP A 169 -5.15 -2.49 29.07
CA TRP A 169 -4.74 -1.15 29.48
C TRP A 169 -5.78 -0.07 29.17
N LYS A 170 -6.95 -0.43 28.62
CA LYS A 170 -7.95 0.53 28.15
C LYS A 170 -8.53 1.42 29.24
N ASP A 171 -8.93 0.84 30.37
CA ASP A 171 -9.51 1.57 31.49
C ASP A 171 -8.48 2.36 32.33
N PRO A 172 -7.25 1.86 32.59
CA PRO A 172 -6.25 2.62 33.34
C PRO A 172 -5.50 3.70 32.53
N MET A 173 -5.74 3.82 31.22
CA MET A 173 -5.03 4.73 30.32
C MET A 173 -5.98 5.72 29.65
N ASP A 174 -5.99 6.97 30.13
CA ASP A 174 -6.92 8.01 29.65
C ASP A 174 -6.80 8.30 28.13
N ASP A 175 -5.59 8.13 27.56
CA ASP A 175 -5.28 8.38 26.15
C ASP A 175 -5.12 7.08 25.34
N TRP A 176 -5.72 5.96 25.78
CA TRP A 176 -5.55 4.64 25.17
C TRP A 176 -5.77 4.62 23.65
N HIS A 177 -6.75 5.37 23.15
CA HIS A 177 -7.00 5.48 21.71
C HIS A 177 -5.83 6.13 20.94
N LEU A 178 -5.15 7.11 21.53
CA LEU A 178 -3.97 7.74 20.95
C LEU A 178 -2.77 6.79 21.00
N GLN A 179 -2.61 6.03 22.08
CA GLN A 179 -1.57 5.00 22.16
C GLN A 179 -1.78 3.89 21.12
N CYS A 180 -3.03 3.49 20.85
CA CYS A 180 -3.34 2.58 19.75
C CYS A 180 -2.87 3.14 18.39
N GLN A 181 -3.11 4.42 18.11
CA GLN A 181 -2.64 5.06 16.87
C GLN A 181 -1.12 5.11 16.80
N LEU A 182 -0.44 5.40 17.92
CA LEU A 182 1.02 5.45 17.99
C LEU A 182 1.67 4.08 17.72
N ILE A 183 1.13 3.02 18.33
CA ILE A 183 1.61 1.65 18.12
C ILE A 183 1.32 1.23 16.67
N MET A 184 0.10 1.47 16.18
CA MET A 184 -0.27 1.18 14.80
C MET A 184 0.69 1.85 13.82
N LYS A 185 0.96 3.15 13.99
CA LYS A 185 1.93 3.89 13.17
C LYS A 185 3.31 3.26 13.18
N SER A 186 3.76 2.79 14.34
CA SER A 186 5.05 2.12 14.47
C SER A 186 5.09 0.77 13.75
N CYS A 187 3.95 0.09 13.63
CA CYS A 187 3.83 -1.21 12.95
C CYS A 187 3.60 -1.08 11.45
N THR A 188 2.78 -0.13 11.01
CA THR A 188 2.30 0.00 9.61
C THR A 188 2.97 1.14 8.85
N GLY A 189 3.58 2.09 9.53
CA GLY A 189 4.19 3.30 8.97
C GLY A 189 3.29 4.53 8.95
N ILE A 190 1.97 4.39 9.14
CA ILE A 190 1.02 5.52 9.19
C ILE A 190 -0.10 5.30 10.21
N ASP A 191 -0.57 6.40 10.81
CA ASP A 191 -1.82 6.43 11.57
C ASP A 191 -3.02 6.91 10.72
N TYR A 192 -4.20 7.00 11.31
CA TYR A 192 -5.38 7.49 10.60
C TYR A 192 -5.31 8.97 10.18
N LYS A 193 -4.61 9.83 10.93
CA LYS A 193 -4.43 11.24 10.54
C LYS A 193 -3.49 11.36 9.35
N GLU A 194 -2.43 10.56 9.32
CA GLU A 194 -1.52 10.47 8.18
C GLU A 194 -2.21 9.84 6.98
N PHE A 195 -3.09 8.87 7.17
CA PHE A 195 -3.93 8.36 6.09
C PHE A 195 -4.91 9.42 5.54
N TYR A 196 -5.46 10.29 6.39
CA TYR A 196 -6.21 11.46 5.93
C TYR A 196 -5.33 12.40 5.08
N ASN A 197 -4.12 12.72 5.55
CA ASN A 197 -3.18 13.58 4.83
C ASN A 197 -2.75 12.96 3.50
N PHE A 198 -2.58 11.65 3.45
CA PHE A 198 -2.36 10.89 2.22
C PHE A 198 -3.51 11.14 1.23
N LEU A 199 -4.77 10.92 1.63
CA LEU A 199 -5.93 11.17 0.76
C LEU A 199 -6.03 12.63 0.32
N LYS A 200 -5.71 13.57 1.22
CA LYS A 200 -5.69 15.01 0.94
C LYS A 200 -4.67 15.37 -0.14
N VAL A 201 -3.43 14.91 -0.04
CA VAL A 201 -2.38 15.20 -1.03
C VAL A 201 -2.80 14.71 -2.41
N ILE A 202 -3.31 13.48 -2.50
CA ILE A 202 -3.81 12.93 -3.78
C ILE A 202 -4.96 13.77 -4.32
N ALA A 203 -5.93 14.10 -3.47
CA ALA A 203 -7.08 14.92 -3.83
C ALA A 203 -6.66 16.28 -4.42
N GLU A 204 -5.79 17.01 -3.74
CA GLU A 204 -5.32 18.33 -4.16
C GLU A 204 -4.55 18.25 -5.48
N ASN A 205 -3.71 17.23 -5.66
CA ASN A 205 -2.99 17.03 -6.91
C ASN A 205 -3.93 16.72 -8.07
N ARG A 206 -4.98 15.91 -7.88
CA ARG A 206 -5.97 15.64 -8.94
C ARG A 206 -6.83 16.88 -9.25
N ILE A 207 -7.22 17.66 -8.25
CA ILE A 207 -7.93 18.95 -8.47
C ILE A 207 -7.05 19.90 -9.28
N SER A 208 -5.76 20.02 -8.94
CA SER A 208 -4.81 20.86 -9.67
C SER A 208 -4.72 20.48 -11.16
N VAL A 209 -4.79 19.19 -11.49
CA VAL A 209 -4.82 18.69 -12.87
C VAL A 209 -6.11 19.05 -13.61
N LEU A 210 -7.25 19.04 -12.92
CA LEU A 210 -8.54 19.41 -13.51
C LEU A 210 -8.65 20.93 -13.75
N GLU A 211 -8.09 21.75 -12.87
CA GLU A 211 -8.16 23.21 -12.95
C GLU A 211 -7.16 23.82 -13.93
N ASN A 212 -5.91 23.31 -13.94
CA ASN A 212 -4.82 23.93 -14.70
C ASN A 212 -4.53 23.24 -16.04
N GLY A 213 -5.21 22.13 -16.34
CA GLY A 213 -4.98 21.36 -17.55
C GLY A 213 -3.62 20.65 -17.59
N LEU A 214 -3.23 20.17 -18.77
CA LEU A 214 -1.89 19.62 -19.02
C LEU A 214 -0.88 20.76 -18.99
N ASP A 215 -0.01 20.79 -18.00
CA ASP A 215 1.09 21.75 -17.95
C ASP A 215 2.23 21.26 -18.86
N ASP A 216 2.38 21.90 -20.03
CA ASP A 216 3.41 21.58 -21.02
C ASP A 216 4.83 21.76 -20.44
N GLU A 217 5.04 22.63 -19.43
CA GLU A 217 6.33 22.75 -18.74
C GLU A 217 6.56 21.63 -17.71
N ALA A 218 5.49 21.06 -17.13
CA ALA A 218 5.60 19.93 -16.22
C ALA A 218 5.99 18.64 -16.96
N LEU A 219 5.47 18.43 -18.18
CA LEU A 219 5.82 17.30 -19.06
C LEU A 219 7.32 17.20 -19.37
N ALA A 220 8.06 18.31 -19.31
CA ALA A 220 9.50 18.34 -19.56
C ALA A 220 10.37 17.84 -18.38
N LYS A 221 9.78 17.64 -17.20
CA LYS A 221 10.48 17.11 -16.01
C LYS A 221 9.87 15.77 -15.61
N ASN A 222 10.70 14.76 -15.33
CA ASN A 222 10.30 13.47 -14.74
C ASN A 222 9.78 13.65 -13.29
N THR A 223 8.70 14.41 -13.13
CA THR A 223 8.08 14.66 -11.82
C THR A 223 6.81 13.82 -11.70
N PRO A 224 6.42 13.41 -10.47
CA PRO A 224 5.15 12.73 -10.24
C PRO A 224 3.95 13.51 -10.82
N LYS A 225 4.01 14.85 -10.76
CA LYS A 225 2.98 15.73 -11.33
C LYS A 225 2.83 15.59 -12.85
N ALA A 226 3.94 15.48 -13.58
CA ALA A 226 3.95 15.22 -15.02
C ALA A 226 3.35 13.85 -15.38
N ALA A 227 3.67 12.84 -14.56
CA ALA A 227 3.18 11.48 -14.75
C ALA A 227 1.65 11.40 -14.58
N ILE A 228 1.08 12.15 -13.63
CA ILE A 228 -0.37 12.24 -13.39
C ILE A 228 -1.06 13.01 -14.53
N SER A 229 -0.51 14.14 -14.96
CA SER A 229 -1.04 14.89 -16.12
C SER A 229 -1.17 13.98 -17.35
N THR A 230 -0.18 13.11 -17.58
CA THR A 230 -0.19 12.15 -18.71
C THR A 230 -1.36 11.16 -18.67
N LEU A 231 -1.92 10.85 -17.48
CA LEU A 231 -3.09 9.96 -17.34
C LEU A 231 -4.41 10.63 -17.74
N GLY A 232 -4.44 11.97 -17.80
CA GLY A 232 -5.56 12.76 -18.28
C GLY A 232 -6.72 12.95 -17.29
N MET A 233 -7.66 13.80 -17.68
CA MET A 233 -8.77 14.26 -16.82
C MET A 233 -9.67 13.13 -16.34
N LEU A 234 -9.99 12.15 -17.18
CA LEU A 234 -10.87 11.04 -16.80
C LEU A 234 -10.25 10.17 -15.70
N HIS A 235 -8.92 9.99 -15.71
CA HIS A 235 -8.20 9.32 -14.64
C HIS A 235 -8.25 10.13 -13.35
N ALA A 236 -8.05 11.45 -13.42
CA ALA A 236 -8.17 12.33 -12.26
C ALA A 236 -9.58 12.27 -11.64
N VAL A 237 -10.64 12.30 -12.46
CA VAL A 237 -12.02 12.13 -11.99
C VAL A 237 -12.25 10.76 -11.35
N PHE A 238 -11.68 9.69 -11.92
CA PHE A 238 -11.73 8.35 -11.31
C PHE A 238 -11.08 8.34 -9.93
N ASP A 239 -9.85 8.84 -9.82
CA ASP A 239 -9.10 8.91 -8.57
C ASP A 239 -9.87 9.72 -7.51
N LEU A 240 -10.41 10.89 -7.88
CA LEU A 240 -11.24 11.71 -6.98
C LEU A 240 -12.49 10.98 -6.48
N LYS A 241 -13.20 10.25 -7.36
CA LYS A 241 -14.37 9.44 -6.96
C LYS A 241 -13.98 8.36 -5.94
N ARG A 242 -12.80 7.75 -6.09
CA ARG A 242 -12.27 6.75 -5.15
C ARG A 242 -11.88 7.39 -3.82
N THR A 243 -11.24 8.55 -3.85
CA THR A 243 -10.92 9.34 -2.65
C THR A 243 -12.18 9.75 -1.90
N VAL A 244 -13.23 10.24 -2.57
CA VAL A 244 -14.52 10.57 -1.92
C VAL A 244 -15.11 9.37 -1.20
N LYS A 245 -15.09 8.18 -1.83
CA LYS A 245 -15.62 6.96 -1.23
C LYS A 245 -14.86 6.58 0.04
N VAL A 246 -13.53 6.57 -0.01
CA VAL A 246 -12.69 6.19 1.15
C VAL A 246 -12.74 7.24 2.24
N LEU A 247 -12.64 8.53 1.89
CA LEU A 247 -12.71 9.63 2.85
C LEU A 247 -14.07 9.67 3.56
N THR A 248 -15.17 9.37 2.86
CA THR A 248 -16.49 9.24 3.51
C THR A 248 -16.50 8.10 4.52
N SER A 249 -15.87 6.96 4.22
CA SER A 249 -15.73 5.85 5.16
C SER A 249 -14.83 6.19 6.36
N LEU A 250 -13.74 6.93 6.13
CA LEU A 250 -12.83 7.38 7.18
C LEU A 250 -13.54 8.36 8.11
N SER A 251 -14.23 9.36 7.58
CA SER A 251 -15.03 10.32 8.37
C SER A 251 -16.15 9.67 9.17
N ALA A 252 -16.70 8.54 8.68
CA ALA A 252 -17.72 7.78 9.40
C ALA A 252 -17.15 6.86 10.49
N ASN A 253 -15.84 6.58 10.50
CA ASN A 253 -15.20 5.65 11.42
C ASN A 253 -15.13 6.20 12.85
N GLU A 254 -15.56 5.41 13.83
CA GLU A 254 -15.65 5.84 15.23
C GLU A 254 -14.30 6.10 15.88
N ASP A 255 -13.25 5.36 15.51
CA ASP A 255 -11.91 5.60 16.06
C ASP A 255 -11.27 6.85 15.47
N PHE A 256 -11.56 7.17 14.20
CA PHE A 256 -11.13 8.43 13.60
C PHE A 256 -11.81 9.64 14.26
N LYS A 257 -13.12 9.57 14.55
CA LYS A 257 -13.87 10.64 15.22
C LYS A 257 -13.37 10.97 16.62
N LYS A 258 -12.70 10.03 17.30
CA LYS A 258 -12.11 10.24 18.63
C LYS A 258 -10.79 11.03 18.58
N LEU A 259 -10.18 11.15 17.41
CA LEU A 259 -8.92 11.87 17.26
C LEU A 259 -9.17 13.38 17.25
N ASP A 260 -8.16 14.15 17.64
CA ASP A 260 -8.21 15.61 17.49
C ASP A 260 -8.12 16.01 16.00
N LEU A 261 -9.27 16.26 15.40
CA LEU A 261 -9.39 16.66 13.98
C LEU A 261 -9.12 18.14 13.75
N THR A 262 -8.95 18.97 14.80
CA THR A 262 -8.70 20.42 14.64
C THR A 262 -7.33 20.71 14.01
N SER A 263 -6.40 19.77 14.17
CA SER A 263 -5.09 19.76 13.51
C SER A 263 -5.14 19.51 11.99
N LEU A 264 -6.28 19.03 11.45
CA LEU A 264 -6.43 18.73 10.03
C LEU A 264 -6.88 19.97 9.27
N SER A 265 -6.15 20.29 8.19
CA SER A 265 -6.48 21.41 7.31
C SER A 265 -6.41 20.95 5.86
N PRO A 266 -7.50 21.05 5.07
CA PRO A 266 -8.85 21.41 5.52
C PRO A 266 -9.47 20.36 6.48
N PRO A 267 -10.60 20.63 7.15
CA PRO A 267 -11.37 19.59 7.83
C PRO A 267 -11.89 18.53 6.84
N PRO A 268 -12.12 17.27 7.26
CA PRO A 268 -12.60 16.21 6.38
C PRO A 268 -13.89 16.53 5.61
N GLU A 269 -14.86 17.18 6.25
CA GLU A 269 -16.13 17.56 5.61
C GLU A 269 -15.93 18.62 4.53
N ALA A 270 -15.04 19.59 4.78
CA ALA A 270 -14.69 20.63 3.83
C ALA A 270 -13.96 20.04 2.61
N LEU A 271 -13.03 19.11 2.83
CA LEU A 271 -12.37 18.38 1.76
C LEU A 271 -13.39 17.59 0.93
N LEU A 272 -14.28 16.82 1.57
CA LEU A 272 -15.34 16.06 0.88
C LEU A 272 -16.23 16.94 0.00
N HIS A 273 -16.62 18.12 0.50
CA HIS A 273 -17.40 19.08 -0.28
C HIS A 273 -16.63 19.58 -1.51
N HIS A 274 -15.37 19.97 -1.32
CA HIS A 274 -14.51 20.43 -2.41
C HIS A 274 -14.32 19.36 -3.49
N LEU A 275 -14.06 18.12 -3.09
CA LEU A 275 -13.89 17.00 -4.03
C LEU A 275 -15.13 16.75 -4.89
N LYS A 276 -16.32 16.79 -4.29
CA LYS A 276 -17.58 16.60 -5.02
C LYS A 276 -17.82 17.72 -6.03
N ALA A 277 -17.60 18.97 -5.62
CA ALA A 277 -17.70 20.12 -6.51
C ALA A 277 -16.73 20.01 -7.71
N ALA A 278 -15.47 19.64 -7.46
CA ALA A 278 -14.48 19.46 -8.52
C ALA A 278 -14.86 18.34 -9.52
N ILE A 279 -15.39 17.22 -9.02
CA ILE A 279 -15.91 16.13 -9.87
C ILE A 279 -17.08 16.61 -10.72
N ASP A 280 -18.04 17.33 -10.13
CA ASP A 280 -19.23 17.80 -10.83
C ASP A 280 -18.85 18.81 -11.92
N THR A 281 -17.94 19.75 -11.64
CA THR A 281 -17.42 20.70 -12.63
C THR A 281 -16.70 20.00 -13.78
N ALA A 282 -15.90 18.97 -13.51
CA ALA A 282 -15.16 18.25 -14.54
C ALA A 282 -16.03 17.35 -15.45
N LEU A 283 -17.29 17.11 -15.09
CA LEU A 283 -18.24 16.28 -15.84
C LEU A 283 -19.32 17.08 -16.58
N LEU A 284 -19.32 18.42 -16.46
CA LEU A 284 -20.14 19.35 -17.24
C LEU A 284 -19.51 19.63 -18.62
#